data_AF-A0AAU7ZCD9-F1
#
_entry.id   AF-A0AAU7ZCD9-F1
#
_cell.length_a   1.000
_cell.length_b   1.000
_cell.length_c   1.000
_cell.angle_alpha   90.00
_cell.angle_beta   90.00
_cell.angle_gamma   90.00
#
_symmetry.space_group_name_H-M   'P 1'
#
loop_
_entity.id
_entity.type
_entity.pdbx_description
1 polymer ?
#
loop_
_entity_poly.entity_id
_entity_poly.type
_entity_poly.pdbx_seq_one_letter_code
_entity_poly.pdbx_strand_id
1 'polypeptide(L)'
;MERGAEVHLSPNFGPHTKYYPYLLSADTFGSPLVTADDDLLYGKWWLEGLLRAHREDPEAVSCYRAHRMKIENGTIAPYQTWGPCSSTNPSFLHFATGVSGCIYPLRLLHSLKDAGSEFMRVCPKADDLWLHVNALRAGIKSRQVWSRPLRFPFVPGTQSGGLYHSNVILARNDEQIRDTYTASDIAQLEEISRR
;
A
#
# COMPACT_ATOMS: atom_id res chain seq x y z
N MET A 1 6.95 26.88 -16.05
CA MET A 1 7.03 25.61 -15.30
C MET A 1 8.18 24.82 -15.90
N GLU A 2 9.25 24.64 -15.15
CA GLU A 2 10.22 23.61 -15.50
C GLU A 2 9.52 22.26 -15.37
N ARG A 3 9.54 21.48 -16.46
CA ARG A 3 9.03 20.11 -16.49
C ARG A 3 10.26 19.21 -16.39
N GLY A 4 10.25 18.25 -15.48
CA GLY A 4 11.38 17.36 -15.30
C GLY A 4 11.13 16.32 -14.21
N ALA A 5 12.07 15.41 -14.06
CA ALA A 5 12.16 14.49 -12.94
C ALA A 5 13.47 14.76 -12.20
N GLU A 6 13.40 14.82 -10.88
CA GLU A 6 14.58 14.87 -10.01
C GLU A 6 14.90 13.46 -9.53
N VAL A 7 16.17 13.08 -9.62
CA VAL A 7 16.64 11.76 -9.23
C VAL A 7 17.51 11.90 -7.98
N HIS A 8 17.08 11.25 -6.90
CA HIS A 8 17.81 11.18 -5.65
C HIS A 8 18.27 9.76 -5.41
N LEU A 9 19.53 9.60 -5.01
CA LEU A 9 20.07 8.29 -4.62
C LEU A 9 19.61 7.95 -3.20
N SER A 10 19.35 6.68 -2.95
CA SER A 10 18.92 6.15 -1.66
C SER A 10 19.57 4.79 -1.40
N PRO A 11 19.78 4.42 -0.12
CA PRO A 11 19.96 3.02 0.25
C PRO A 11 18.78 2.17 -0.27
N ASN A 12 19.05 0.87 -0.47
CA ASN A 12 18.05 -0.09 -0.91
C ASN A 12 17.29 -0.66 0.29
N PHE A 13 16.01 -0.31 0.40
CA PHE A 13 15.08 -0.83 1.41
C PHE A 13 14.14 -1.90 0.84
N GLY A 14 14.52 -2.52 -0.28
CA GLY A 14 13.66 -3.42 -1.05
C GLY A 14 12.42 -2.68 -1.56
N PRO A 15 11.21 -3.27 -1.45
CA PRO A 15 10.00 -2.61 -1.92
C PRO A 15 9.68 -1.32 -1.14
N HIS A 16 10.20 -1.13 0.08
CA HIS A 16 9.98 0.07 0.87
C HIS A 16 10.70 1.31 0.32
N THR A 17 11.62 1.13 -0.63
CA THR A 17 12.35 2.24 -1.29
C THR A 17 11.39 3.20 -2.00
N LYS A 18 10.17 2.77 -2.35
CA LYS A 18 9.18 3.60 -3.03
C LYS A 18 8.62 4.76 -2.21
N TYR A 19 8.74 4.73 -0.87
CA TYR A 19 8.20 5.78 0.01
C TYR A 19 9.14 6.15 1.15
N TYR A 20 9.87 5.19 1.73
CA TYR A 20 10.61 5.40 2.96
C TYR A 20 11.71 6.47 2.85
N PRO A 21 12.51 6.53 1.77
CA PRO A 21 13.51 7.59 1.59
C PRO A 21 12.89 9.00 1.58
N TYR A 22 11.69 9.14 1.03
CA TYR A 22 10.95 10.40 1.04
C TYR A 22 10.51 10.80 2.46
N LEU A 23 10.15 9.83 3.32
CA LEU A 23 9.82 10.13 4.72
C LEU A 23 11.03 10.64 5.52
N LEU A 24 12.24 10.23 5.12
CA LEU A 24 13.49 10.68 5.73
C LEU A 24 13.96 12.04 5.22
N SER A 25 13.53 12.47 4.03
CA SER A 25 14.04 13.69 3.39
C SER A 25 13.41 14.99 3.91
N ALA A 26 12.33 14.92 4.69
CA ALA A 26 11.64 16.10 5.22
C ALA A 26 11.05 15.86 6.62
N ASP A 27 11.08 16.87 7.49
CA ASP A 27 10.48 16.78 8.84
C ASP A 27 8.95 16.87 8.81
N THR A 28 8.41 17.65 7.87
CA THR A 28 6.97 17.84 7.67
C THR A 28 6.60 17.71 6.21
N PHE A 29 5.37 17.27 5.93
CA PHE A 29 4.89 17.05 4.56
C PHE A 29 3.84 18.10 4.18
N GLY A 30 4.05 18.79 3.05
CA GLY A 30 3.11 19.79 2.51
C GLY A 30 2.20 19.26 1.40
N SER A 31 2.36 18.01 0.98
CA SER A 31 1.59 17.39 -0.11
C SER A 31 1.48 15.87 0.09
N PRO A 32 0.40 15.23 -0.38
CA PRO A 32 0.26 13.79 -0.33
C PRO A 32 1.34 13.11 -1.19
N LEU A 33 1.70 11.88 -0.83
CA LEU A 33 2.66 11.08 -1.58
C LEU A 33 1.93 10.19 -2.57
N VAL A 34 2.37 10.18 -3.82
CA VAL A 34 1.93 9.21 -4.83
C VAL A 34 3.09 8.26 -5.12
N THR A 35 2.81 6.95 -5.14
CA THR A 35 3.79 5.93 -5.58
C THR A 35 3.39 5.35 -6.93
N ALA A 36 4.39 5.10 -7.76
CA ALA A 36 4.29 4.40 -9.04
C ALA A 36 5.39 3.34 -9.13
N ASP A 37 5.13 2.27 -9.86
CA ASP A 37 6.13 1.26 -10.21
C ASP A 37 6.84 1.71 -11.50
N ASP A 38 8.13 1.43 -11.62
CA ASP A 38 8.97 1.78 -12.78
C ASP A 38 8.81 0.81 -13.95
N ASP A 39 8.04 -0.26 -13.77
CA ASP A 39 7.83 -1.35 -14.73
C ASP A 39 6.42 -1.39 -15.33
N LEU A 40 5.60 -0.35 -15.11
CA LEU A 40 4.22 -0.23 -15.63
C LEU A 40 4.04 0.97 -16.58
N LEU A 41 3.25 0.76 -17.64
CA LEU A 41 2.87 1.82 -18.58
C LEU A 41 1.54 2.45 -18.16
N TYR A 42 1.63 3.62 -17.51
CA TYR A 42 0.48 4.36 -17.02
C TYR A 42 -0.21 5.20 -18.11
N GLY A 43 -1.54 5.27 -18.03
CA GLY A 43 -2.32 6.19 -18.86
C GLY A 43 -2.17 7.64 -18.39
N LYS A 44 -2.32 8.61 -19.30
CA LYS A 44 -2.21 10.06 -18.98
C LYS A 44 -3.13 10.56 -17.85
N TRP A 45 -4.23 9.84 -17.59
CA TRP A 45 -5.22 10.15 -16.55
C TRP A 45 -4.87 9.54 -15.18
N TRP A 46 -3.81 8.74 -15.08
CA TRP A 46 -3.48 7.96 -13.89
C TRP A 46 -3.28 8.83 -12.65
N LEU A 47 -2.41 9.84 -12.74
CA LEU A 47 -2.16 10.75 -11.62
C LEU A 47 -3.41 11.59 -11.31
N GLU A 48 -4.10 12.07 -12.35
CA GLU A 48 -5.33 12.86 -12.20
C GLU A 48 -6.41 12.09 -11.43
N GLY A 49 -6.58 10.79 -11.69
CA GLY A 49 -7.55 9.96 -11.00
C GLY A 49 -7.22 9.76 -9.52
N LEU A 50 -5.94 9.56 -9.18
CA LEU A 50 -5.49 9.51 -7.78
C LEU A 50 -5.72 10.85 -7.07
N LEU A 51 -5.32 11.96 -7.70
CA LEU A 51 -5.51 13.30 -7.14
C LEU A 51 -6.99 13.64 -6.95
N ARG A 52 -7.87 13.22 -7.87
CA ARG A 52 -9.32 13.39 -7.72
C ARG A 52 -9.85 12.58 -6.54
N ALA A 53 -9.48 11.30 -6.44
CA ALA A 53 -9.92 10.45 -5.33
C ALA A 53 -9.44 10.98 -3.96
N HIS A 54 -8.23 11.53 -3.90
CA HIS A 54 -7.73 12.20 -2.70
C HIS A 54 -8.46 13.51 -2.39
N ARG A 55 -8.86 14.30 -3.40
CA ARG A 55 -9.71 15.49 -3.15
C ARG A 55 -11.09 15.14 -2.62
N GLU A 56 -11.65 14.01 -3.03
CA GLU A 56 -12.94 13.50 -2.54
C GLU A 56 -12.85 13.00 -1.08
N ASP A 57 -11.74 12.38 -0.71
CA ASP A 57 -11.48 11.85 0.64
C ASP A 57 -10.00 12.01 0.98
N PRO A 58 -9.58 13.18 1.51
CA PRO A 58 -8.17 13.49 1.77
C PRO A 58 -7.60 12.75 2.96
N GLU A 59 -8.44 12.05 3.73
CA GLU A 59 -8.07 11.32 4.93
C GLU A 59 -7.88 9.82 4.66
N ALA A 60 -8.24 9.34 3.46
CA ALA A 60 -8.11 7.94 3.07
C ALA A 60 -6.90 7.69 2.16
N VAL A 61 -6.37 6.47 2.23
CA VAL A 61 -5.50 5.93 1.18
C VAL A 61 -6.36 5.63 -0.03
N SER A 62 -6.01 6.20 -1.19
CA SER A 62 -6.69 5.89 -2.44
C SER A 62 -5.77 5.11 -3.38
N CYS A 63 -6.27 4.03 -3.95
CA CYS A 63 -5.48 3.14 -4.80
C CYS A 63 -6.28 2.63 -5.99
N TYR A 64 -5.58 2.19 -7.03
CA TYR A 64 -6.24 1.58 -8.20
C TYR A 64 -6.52 0.08 -8.04
N ARG A 65 -5.85 -0.59 -7.09
CA ARG A 65 -5.99 -2.03 -6.85
C ARG A 65 -5.88 -2.36 -5.36
N ALA A 66 -6.98 -2.86 -4.80
CA ALA A 66 -7.02 -3.39 -3.46
C ALA A 66 -7.58 -4.82 -3.44
N HIS A 67 -7.15 -5.59 -2.45
CA HIS A 67 -7.79 -6.84 -2.05
C HIS A 67 -8.58 -6.62 -0.76
N ARG A 68 -9.62 -7.41 -0.52
CA ARG A 68 -10.33 -7.41 0.75
C ARG A 68 -9.73 -8.47 1.66
N MET A 69 -9.14 -8.02 2.77
CA MET A 69 -8.67 -8.92 3.83
C MET A 69 -9.82 -9.76 4.38
N LYS A 70 -9.49 -10.99 4.75
CA LYS A 70 -10.40 -11.92 5.42
C LYS A 70 -9.86 -12.23 6.81
N ILE A 71 -10.77 -12.25 7.78
CA ILE A 71 -10.49 -12.61 9.17
C ILE A 71 -11.31 -13.84 9.47
N GLU A 72 -10.67 -14.90 9.96
CA GLU A 72 -11.28 -16.18 10.27
C GLU A 72 -10.74 -16.68 11.61
N ASN A 73 -11.64 -17.08 12.52
CA ASN A 73 -11.30 -17.67 13.83
C ASN A 73 -10.28 -16.83 14.64
N GLY A 74 -10.47 -15.51 14.71
CA GLY A 74 -9.57 -14.61 15.44
C GLY A 74 -8.18 -14.43 14.81
N THR A 75 -8.01 -14.77 13.53
CA THR A 75 -6.74 -14.62 12.80
C THR A 75 -6.96 -14.05 11.41
N ILE A 76 -5.92 -13.41 10.84
CA ILE A 76 -5.94 -13.02 9.43
C ILE A 76 -5.84 -14.29 8.58
N ALA A 77 -6.82 -14.52 7.71
CA ALA A 77 -6.85 -15.68 6.82
C ALA A 77 -5.70 -15.61 5.80
N PRO A 78 -5.26 -16.75 5.24
CA PRO A 78 -4.09 -16.79 4.34
C PRO A 78 -4.21 -15.79 3.19
N TYR A 79 -3.11 -15.09 2.88
CA TYR A 79 -3.06 -13.98 1.92
C TYR A 79 -3.68 -14.33 0.55
N GLN A 80 -3.44 -15.55 0.07
CA GLN A 80 -3.93 -16.03 -1.22
C GLN A 80 -5.47 -16.13 -1.29
N THR A 81 -6.15 -16.17 -0.14
CA THR A 81 -7.62 -16.24 -0.07
C THR A 81 -8.29 -14.87 -0.21
N TRP A 82 -7.52 -13.77 -0.14
CA TRP A 82 -8.05 -12.42 -0.23
C TRP A 82 -8.43 -12.11 -1.67
N GLY A 83 -9.70 -11.78 -1.88
CA GLY A 83 -10.25 -11.47 -3.21
C GLY A 83 -10.10 -9.99 -3.59
N PRO A 84 -10.20 -9.64 -4.88
CA PRO A 84 -10.21 -8.25 -5.30
C PRO A 84 -11.38 -7.48 -4.69
N CYS A 85 -11.15 -6.22 -4.34
CA CYS A 85 -12.22 -5.31 -3.95
C CYS A 85 -13.09 -4.93 -5.15
N SER A 86 -14.41 -4.87 -4.93
CA SER A 86 -15.40 -4.43 -5.91
C SER A 86 -16.11 -3.10 -5.52
N SER A 87 -15.53 -2.37 -4.57
CA SER A 87 -16.14 -1.19 -3.94
C SER A 87 -15.18 0.00 -3.91
N THR A 88 -15.76 1.20 -4.04
CA THR A 88 -15.07 2.49 -3.86
C THR A 88 -15.24 3.05 -2.45
N ASN A 89 -16.07 2.41 -1.60
CA ASN A 89 -16.26 2.84 -0.22
C ASN A 89 -14.99 2.57 0.60
N PRO A 90 -14.60 3.50 1.49
CA PRO A 90 -13.44 3.31 2.34
C PRO A 90 -13.67 2.20 3.37
N SER A 91 -12.66 1.35 3.57
CA SER A 91 -12.68 0.27 4.57
C SER A 91 -11.29 0.02 5.14
N PHE A 92 -11.24 -0.39 6.40
CA PHE A 92 -10.02 -0.92 7.02
C PHE A 92 -9.66 -2.30 6.47
N LEU A 93 -10.62 -3.04 5.93
CA LEU A 93 -10.39 -4.35 5.30
C LEU A 93 -9.92 -4.24 3.85
N HIS A 94 -9.88 -3.03 3.28
CA HIS A 94 -9.30 -2.81 1.96
C HIS A 94 -7.77 -2.72 2.09
N PHE A 95 -7.10 -3.66 1.45
CA PHE A 95 -5.66 -3.79 1.41
C PHE A 95 -5.13 -3.31 0.07
N ALA A 96 -4.59 -2.09 0.04
CA ALA A 96 -3.98 -1.51 -1.15
C ALA A 96 -2.68 -2.25 -1.48
N THR A 97 -2.62 -2.92 -2.63
CA THR A 97 -1.49 -3.79 -3.00
C THR A 97 -0.24 -3.06 -3.49
N GLY A 98 -0.20 -1.71 -3.39
CA GLY A 98 0.88 -0.85 -3.90
C GLY A 98 0.93 -0.71 -5.43
N VAL A 99 0.68 -1.79 -6.16
CA VAL A 99 0.70 -1.87 -7.62
C VAL A 99 -0.41 -1.04 -8.27
N SER A 100 -0.15 -0.58 -9.49
CA SER A 100 -1.04 0.29 -10.29
C SER A 100 -1.18 1.71 -9.71
N GLY A 101 -0.50 2.03 -8.61
CA GLY A 101 -0.45 3.35 -8.02
C GLY A 101 -1.37 3.55 -6.83
N CYS A 102 -0.84 4.26 -5.84
CA CYS A 102 -1.51 4.64 -4.60
C CYS A 102 -1.18 6.10 -4.27
N ILE A 103 -2.11 6.79 -3.62
CA ILE A 103 -1.90 8.10 -3.01
C ILE A 103 -2.17 8.01 -1.51
N TYR A 104 -1.21 8.51 -0.73
CA TYR A 104 -1.19 8.43 0.73
C TYR A 104 -1.42 9.83 1.33
N PRO A 105 -2.34 9.96 2.31
CA PRO A 105 -2.64 11.24 2.94
C PRO A 105 -1.53 11.66 3.90
N LEU A 106 -1.42 12.96 4.18
CA LEU A 106 -0.37 13.54 5.04
C LEU A 106 -0.29 12.86 6.41
N ARG A 107 -1.45 12.57 7.02
CA ARG A 107 -1.50 11.89 8.32
C ARG A 107 -0.85 10.50 8.31
N LEU A 108 -0.98 9.77 7.20
CA LEU A 108 -0.31 8.48 7.07
C LEU A 108 1.20 8.65 6.91
N LEU A 109 1.66 9.69 6.19
CA LEU A 109 3.10 9.96 6.06
C LEU A 109 3.75 10.26 7.41
N HIS A 110 3.08 11.08 8.25
CA HIS A 110 3.52 11.31 9.63
C HIS A 110 3.52 10.02 10.45
N SER A 111 2.44 9.24 10.42
CA SER A 111 2.37 7.96 11.14
C SER A 111 3.46 6.98 10.70
N LEU A 112 3.80 6.92 9.41
CA LEU A 112 4.86 6.05 8.90
C LEU A 112 6.25 6.54 9.31
N LYS A 113 6.47 7.86 9.35
CA LYS A 113 7.72 8.46 9.82
C LYS A 113 7.95 8.12 11.30
N ASP A 114 6.91 8.29 12.12
CA ASP A 114 6.95 7.97 13.56
C ASP A 114 7.17 6.48 13.82
N ALA A 115 6.60 5.61 12.99
CA ALA A 115 6.80 4.17 13.08
C ALA A 115 8.22 3.70 12.68
N GLY A 116 9.00 4.57 12.03
CA GLY A 116 10.42 4.34 11.76
C GLY A 116 10.68 3.17 10.80
N SER A 117 11.77 2.45 11.06
CA SER A 117 12.32 1.42 10.15
C SER A 117 11.99 -0.03 10.56
N GLU A 118 11.03 -0.23 11.46
CA GLU A 118 10.71 -1.56 12.03
C GLU A 118 10.26 -2.57 10.95
N PHE A 119 9.73 -2.07 9.83
CA PHE A 119 9.41 -2.88 8.65
C PHE A 119 10.60 -3.71 8.14
N MET A 120 11.84 -3.25 8.32
CA MET A 120 13.03 -3.99 7.89
C MET A 120 13.17 -5.33 8.65
N ARG A 121 12.56 -5.43 9.84
CA ARG A 121 12.53 -6.65 10.64
C ARG A 121 11.27 -7.46 10.38
N VAL A 122 10.08 -6.84 10.38
CA VAL A 122 8.80 -7.58 10.40
C VAL A 122 8.21 -7.86 9.03
N CYS A 123 8.47 -7.03 8.03
CA CYS A 123 7.96 -7.22 6.67
C CYS A 123 8.90 -6.67 5.57
N PRO A 124 10.19 -7.03 5.55
CA PRO A 124 11.19 -6.42 4.64
C PRO A 124 10.92 -6.62 3.14
N LYS A 125 9.97 -7.50 2.77
CA LYS A 125 9.62 -7.85 1.40
C LYS A 125 8.16 -7.53 1.05
N ALA A 126 7.42 -6.87 1.95
CA ALA A 126 6.00 -6.59 1.80
C ALA A 126 5.66 -5.20 2.35
N ASP A 127 5.90 -4.18 1.53
CA ASP A 127 5.65 -2.80 1.90
C ASP A 127 4.18 -2.47 2.11
N ASP A 128 3.30 -3.12 1.33
CA ASP A 128 1.85 -3.02 1.44
C ASP A 128 1.33 -3.47 2.83
N LEU A 129 1.93 -4.50 3.45
CA LEU A 129 1.62 -4.89 4.83
C LEU A 129 1.94 -3.77 5.83
N TRP A 130 3.13 -3.17 5.73
CA TRP A 130 3.54 -2.09 6.62
C TRP A 130 2.68 -0.84 6.45
N LEU A 131 2.39 -0.48 5.20
CA LEU A 131 1.55 0.68 4.86
C LEU A 131 0.13 0.48 5.37
N HIS A 132 -0.44 -0.73 5.23
CA HIS A 132 -1.78 -1.04 5.72
C HIS A 132 -1.87 -1.04 7.24
N VAL A 133 -0.95 -1.71 7.95
CA VAL A 133 -1.04 -1.79 9.42
C VAL A 133 -0.87 -0.41 10.08
N ASN A 134 -0.01 0.45 9.53
CA ASN A 134 0.13 1.82 10.04
C ASN A 134 -1.09 2.69 9.70
N ALA A 135 -1.71 2.49 8.53
CA ALA A 135 -3.00 3.13 8.24
C ALA A 135 -4.09 2.68 9.23
N LEU A 136 -4.19 1.37 9.51
CA LEU A 136 -5.12 0.82 10.50
C LEU A 136 -4.92 1.46 11.89
N ARG A 137 -3.69 1.49 12.38
CA ARG A 137 -3.32 2.06 13.68
C ARG A 137 -3.57 3.57 13.77
N ALA A 138 -3.44 4.28 12.64
CA ALA A 138 -3.76 5.71 12.54
C ALA A 138 -5.27 6.00 12.32
N GLY A 139 -6.12 4.96 12.27
CA GLY A 139 -7.55 5.11 11.99
C GLY A 139 -7.87 5.53 10.55
N ILE A 140 -6.96 5.27 9.62
CA ILE A 140 -7.06 5.62 8.20
C ILE A 140 -7.54 4.42 7.40
N LYS A 141 -8.58 4.63 6.58
CA LYS A 141 -9.15 3.60 5.71
C LYS A 141 -8.52 3.65 4.32
N SER A 142 -8.62 2.53 3.59
CA SER A 142 -8.27 2.49 2.18
C SER A 142 -9.51 2.39 1.29
N ARG A 143 -9.46 3.01 0.11
CA ARG A 143 -10.49 2.93 -0.93
C ARG A 143 -9.91 2.69 -2.31
N GLN A 144 -10.69 2.04 -3.18
CA GLN A 144 -10.35 2.02 -4.60
C GLN A 144 -10.87 3.28 -5.29
N VAL A 145 -10.10 3.79 -6.26
CA VAL A 145 -10.53 4.86 -7.17
C VAL A 145 -11.76 4.41 -7.98
N TRP A 146 -11.79 3.13 -8.38
CA TRP A 146 -12.88 2.54 -9.15
C TRP A 146 -13.39 1.24 -8.52
N SER A 147 -14.63 0.86 -8.84
CA SER A 147 -15.24 -0.38 -8.34
C SER A 147 -14.62 -1.65 -8.92
N ARG A 148 -13.72 -1.55 -9.89
CA ARG A 148 -12.95 -2.69 -10.40
C ARG A 148 -11.45 -2.40 -10.28
N PRO A 149 -10.65 -3.41 -9.88
CA PRO A 149 -9.21 -3.24 -9.82
C PRO A 149 -8.66 -3.00 -11.22
N LEU A 150 -7.76 -2.03 -11.32
CA LEU A 150 -7.12 -1.67 -12.57
C LEU A 150 -5.75 -2.34 -12.70
N ARG A 151 -5.46 -2.86 -13.89
CA ARG A 151 -4.17 -3.43 -14.27
C ARG A 151 -3.61 -2.64 -15.45
N PHE A 152 -2.37 -2.21 -15.32
CA PHE A 152 -1.62 -1.61 -16.42
C PHE A 152 -0.77 -2.65 -17.13
N PRO A 153 -0.47 -2.48 -18.43
CA PRO A 153 0.49 -3.33 -19.10
C PRO A 153 1.89 -3.09 -18.55
N PHE A 154 2.65 -4.18 -18.41
CA PHE A 154 4.06 -4.11 -18.04
C PHE A 154 4.89 -3.53 -19.18
N VAL A 155 5.97 -2.85 -18.81
CA VAL A 155 7.04 -2.49 -19.75
C VAL A 155 7.68 -3.79 -20.27
N PRO A 156 7.80 -3.99 -21.60
CA PRO A 156 8.40 -5.20 -22.15
C PRO A 156 9.81 -5.45 -21.60
N GLY A 157 10.08 -6.68 -21.13
CA GLY A 157 11.41 -7.12 -20.66
C GLY A 157 11.71 -6.91 -19.17
N THR A 158 10.82 -6.27 -18.39
CA THR A 158 11.05 -5.98 -16.97
C THR A 158 10.63 -7.10 -16.01
N GLN A 159 9.82 -8.05 -16.46
CA GLN A 159 9.23 -9.10 -15.59
C GLN A 159 10.12 -10.32 -15.33
N SER A 160 11.34 -10.33 -15.88
CA SER A 160 12.25 -11.49 -15.92
C SER A 160 12.73 -12.03 -14.56
N GLY A 161 12.44 -11.35 -13.44
CA GLY A 161 12.90 -11.73 -12.10
C GLY A 161 12.03 -11.21 -10.94
N GLY A 162 10.73 -11.01 -11.18
CA GLY A 162 9.86 -10.29 -10.25
C GLY A 162 9.66 -10.94 -8.87
N LEU A 163 9.47 -10.09 -7.85
CA LEU A 163 9.04 -10.46 -6.48
C LEU A 163 7.82 -11.39 -6.47
N TYR A 164 6.96 -11.31 -7.49
CA TYR A 164 5.77 -12.15 -7.66
C TYR A 164 6.07 -13.66 -7.54
N HIS A 165 7.16 -14.13 -8.15
CA HIS A 165 7.51 -15.56 -8.14
C HIS A 165 8.01 -16.04 -6.77
N SER A 166 8.64 -15.18 -5.97
CA SER A 166 9.21 -15.57 -4.67
C SER A 166 8.27 -15.33 -3.48
N ASN A 167 7.38 -14.33 -3.56
CA ASN A 167 6.49 -13.96 -2.44
C ASN A 167 5.20 -14.79 -2.42
N VAL A 168 4.64 -15.14 -3.59
CA VAL A 168 3.36 -15.87 -3.68
C VAL A 168 3.56 -17.39 -3.57
N ILE A 169 4.62 -17.93 -4.17
CA ILE A 169 4.84 -19.38 -4.28
C ILE A 169 5.39 -19.98 -2.97
N LEU A 170 5.99 -19.17 -2.08
CA LEU A 170 6.66 -19.65 -0.85
C LEU A 170 5.96 -19.24 0.47
N ALA A 171 4.69 -18.81 0.45
CA ALA A 171 3.94 -18.39 1.65
C ALA A 171 4.60 -17.29 2.52
N ARG A 172 5.56 -16.54 1.97
CA ARG A 172 6.34 -15.52 2.69
C ARG A 172 5.52 -14.30 3.11
N ASN A 173 4.36 -14.08 2.48
CA ASN A 173 3.43 -13.05 2.91
C ASN A 173 2.74 -13.42 4.22
N ASP A 174 2.38 -14.69 4.43
CA ASP A 174 1.71 -15.13 5.66
C ASP A 174 2.66 -15.09 6.88
N GLU A 175 3.95 -15.34 6.68
CA GLU A 175 4.99 -15.10 7.69
C GLU A 175 5.07 -13.63 8.08
N GLN A 176 5.23 -12.74 7.10
CA GLN A 176 5.33 -11.29 7.36
C GLN A 176 4.02 -10.71 7.93
N ILE A 177 2.85 -11.29 7.61
CA ILE A 177 1.57 -10.96 8.26
C ILE A 177 1.65 -11.25 9.75
N ARG A 178 2.10 -12.46 10.14
CA ARG A 178 2.21 -12.85 11.56
C ARG A 178 3.19 -11.98 12.33
N ASP A 179 4.30 -11.58 11.71
CA ASP A 179 5.32 -10.76 12.36
C ASP A 179 4.92 -9.28 12.45
N THR A 180 4.04 -8.80 11.56
CA THR A 180 3.67 -7.38 11.43
C THR A 180 2.41 -7.00 12.22
N TYR A 181 1.38 -7.86 12.20
CA TYR A 181 0.08 -7.57 12.84
C TYR A 181 0.06 -8.09 14.27
N THR A 182 -0.27 -7.20 15.21
CA THR A 182 -0.40 -7.55 16.62
C THR A 182 -1.79 -8.13 16.92
N ALA A 183 -1.95 -8.72 18.10
CA ALA A 183 -3.26 -9.20 18.56
C ALA A 183 -4.31 -8.07 18.62
N SER A 184 -3.89 -6.84 18.96
CA SER A 184 -4.78 -5.67 18.96
C SER A 184 -5.23 -5.29 17.55
N ASP A 185 -4.32 -5.33 16.58
CA ASP A 185 -4.65 -5.05 15.17
C ASP A 185 -5.68 -6.07 14.65
N ILE A 186 -5.47 -7.35 14.96
CA ILE A 186 -6.36 -8.44 14.53
C ILE A 186 -7.73 -8.31 15.20
N ALA A 187 -7.81 -8.03 16.50
CA ALA A 187 -9.08 -7.85 17.20
C ALA A 187 -9.90 -6.70 16.60
N GLN A 188 -9.25 -5.58 16.27
CA GLN A 188 -9.88 -4.45 15.60
C GLN A 188 -10.42 -4.85 14.21
N LEU A 189 -9.61 -5.53 13.38
CA LEU A 189 -10.03 -5.99 12.06
C LEU A 189 -11.17 -7.00 12.15
N GLU A 190 -11.15 -7.88 13.15
CA GLU A 190 -12.21 -8.86 13.40
C GLU A 190 -13.54 -8.16 13.73
N GLU A 191 -13.52 -7.19 14.64
CA GLU A 191 -14.71 -6.41 14.99
C GLU A 191 -15.30 -5.71 13.75
N ILE A 192 -14.44 -5.11 12.93
CA ILE A 192 -14.83 -4.45 11.68
C ILE A 192 -15.42 -5.45 10.69
N SER A 193 -14.90 -6.67 10.62
CA SER A 193 -15.37 -7.69 9.66
C SER A 193 -16.76 -8.23 9.95
N ARG A 194 -17.26 -8.08 11.17
CA ARG A 194 -18.60 -8.51 11.62
C ARG A 194 -19.69 -7.46 11.40
N ARG A 195 -19.32 -6.23 11.03
CA ARG A 195 -20.23 -5.11 10.74
C ARG A 195 -20.57 -5.06 9.25
#